data_AF-A0A2D9YA96-F1
#
_entry.id   AF-A0A2D9YA96-F1
#
_cell.length_a   1.000
_cell.length_b   1.000
_cell.length_c   1.000
_cell.angle_alpha   90.00
_cell.angle_beta   90.00
_cell.angle_gamma   90.00
#
_symmetry.space_group_name_H-M   'P 1'
#
loop_
_entity.id
_entity.type
_entity.pdbx_description
1 polymer ?
#
loop_
_entity_poly.entity_id
_entity_poly.type
_entity_poly.pdbx_seq_one_letter_code
_entity_poly.pdbx_strand_id
1 'polypeptide(L)' 'MSDLLNDMSPEVVEKVIEAFLSARQSGASKLSAYMIARAVYRQHYPDDPINRPIIFAMVEAAEQRLKENTENNLKEEC' A
#
# COMPACT_ATOMS: atom_id res chain seq x y z
N MET A 1 7.03 13.09 -2.91
CA MET A 1 7.22 11.70 -2.47
C MET A 1 8.19 11.75 -1.31
N SER A 2 7.72 11.54 -0.08
CA SER A 2 8.46 11.87 1.15
C SER A 2 9.79 11.13 1.28
N ASP A 3 10.84 11.82 1.73
CA ASP A 3 12.19 11.31 2.04
C ASP A 3 12.22 10.03 2.90
N LEU A 4 11.15 9.80 3.64
CA LEU A 4 10.87 8.59 4.41
C LEU A 4 10.88 7.28 3.60
N LEU A 5 10.62 7.32 2.29
CA LEU A 5 10.68 6.13 1.42
C LEU A 5 12.12 5.77 1.01
N ASN A 6 13.08 6.70 1.09
CA ASN A 6 14.45 6.50 0.65
C ASN A 6 15.26 5.58 1.59
N ASP A 7 14.86 5.48 2.86
CA ASP A 7 15.51 4.61 3.86
C ASP A 7 14.96 3.17 3.85
N MET A 8 13.98 2.87 2.99
CA MET A 8 13.38 1.54 2.90
C MET A 8 13.86 0.78 1.68
N SER A 9 14.10 -0.52 1.86
CA SER A 9 14.36 -1.41 0.73
C SER A 9 13.15 -1.37 -0.23
N PRO A 10 13.35 -1.11 -1.53
CA PRO A 10 12.28 -1.10 -2.53
C PRO A 10 11.47 -2.40 -2.53
N GLU A 11 12.12 -3.54 -2.27
CA GLU A 11 11.47 -4.85 -2.19
C GLU A 11 10.46 -4.93 -1.02
N VAL A 12 10.76 -4.28 0.10
CA VAL A 12 9.85 -4.25 1.26
C VAL A 12 8.65 -3.36 0.94
N VAL A 13 8.87 -2.25 0.23
CA VAL A 13 7.79 -1.36 -0.23
C VAL A 13 6.83 -2.12 -1.16
N GLU A 14 7.36 -2.86 -2.14
CA GLU A 14 6.55 -3.65 -3.07
C GLU A 14 5.72 -4.71 -2.34
N LYS A 15 6.33 -5.50 -1.44
CA LYS A 15 5.61 -6.52 -0.65
C LYS A 15 4.47 -5.94 0.18
N VAL A 16 4.67 -4.76 0.77
CA VAL A 16 3.65 -4.07 1.56
C VAL A 16 2.50 -3.58 0.67
N ILE A 17 2.82 -3.03 -0.50
CA ILE A 17 1.82 -2.59 -1.48
C ILE A 17 1.02 -3.78 -2.01
N GLU A 18 1.67 -4.87 -2.40
CA GLU A 18 1.01 -6.09 -2.89
C GLU A 18 0.07 -6.69 -1.85
N ALA A 19 0.50 -6.76 -0.59
CA ALA A 19 -0.32 -7.25 0.50
C ALA A 19 -1.58 -6.37 0.72
N PHE A 20 -1.43 -5.06 0.63
CA PHE A 20 -2.56 -4.12 0.70
C PHE A 20 -3.52 -4.34 -0.47
N LEU A 21 -3.02 -4.33 -1.71
CA LEU A 21 -3.83 -4.44 -2.92
C LEU A 21 -4.57 -5.78 -3.00
N SER A 22 -3.89 -6.88 -2.68
CA SER A 22 -4.48 -8.21 -2.64
C SER A 22 -5.63 -8.30 -1.63
N ALA A 23 -5.46 -7.69 -0.45
CA ALA A 23 -6.52 -7.62 0.55
C ALA A 23 -7.71 -6.77 0.06
N ARG A 24 -7.46 -5.63 -0.60
CA ARG A 24 -8.51 -4.79 -1.19
C ARG A 24 -9.29 -5.51 -2.28
N GLN A 25 -8.60 -6.22 -3.18
CA GLN A 25 -9.22 -7.03 -4.24
C GLN A 25 -10.05 -8.19 -3.67
N SER A 26 -9.63 -8.74 -2.53
CA SER A 26 -10.38 -9.78 -1.80
C SER A 26 -11.59 -9.24 -1.00
N GLY A 27 -11.89 -7.93 -1.10
CA GLY A 27 -13.04 -7.30 -0.45
C GLY A 27 -12.76 -6.77 0.97
N ALA A 28 -11.50 -6.74 1.42
CA ALA A 28 -11.18 -6.22 2.74
C ALA A 28 -11.45 -4.71 2.83
N SER A 29 -11.94 -4.26 4.00
CA SER A 29 -12.04 -2.84 4.31
C SER A 29 -10.66 -2.17 4.23
N LYS A 30 -10.62 -0.85 4.00
CA LYS A 30 -9.36 -0.09 3.96
C LYS A 30 -8.53 -0.27 5.24
N LEU A 31 -9.19 -0.27 6.40
CA LEU A 31 -8.55 -0.48 7.69
C LEU A 31 -7.99 -1.91 7.82
N SER A 32 -8.75 -2.92 7.40
CA SER A 32 -8.31 -4.32 7.42
C SER A 32 -7.12 -4.56 6.49
N ALA A 33 -7.16 -4.04 5.26
CA ALA A 33 -6.06 -4.12 4.31
C ALA A 33 -4.80 -3.39 4.82
N TYR A 34 -4.98 -2.24 5.47
CA TYR A 34 -3.90 -1.53 6.16
C TYR A 34 -3.27 -2.38 7.27
N MET A 35 -4.07 -3.03 8.11
CA MET A 35 -3.54 -3.89 9.19
C MET A 35 -2.73 -5.07 8.65
N ILE A 36 -3.15 -5.65 7.51
CA ILE A 36 -2.43 -6.72 6.82
C ILE A 36 -1.10 -6.21 6.28
N ALA A 37 -1.12 -5.11 5.52
CA ALA A 37 0.09 -4.49 4.98
C ALA A 37 1.10 -4.11 6.08
N ARG A 38 0.58 -3.61 7.22
CA ARG A 38 1.39 -3.30 8.40
C ARG A 38 2.00 -4.55 9.05
N ALA A 39 1.28 -5.66 9.08
CA ALA A 39 1.81 -6.92 9.60
C ALA A 39 3.01 -7.39 8.76
N VAL A 40 2.91 -7.28 7.43
CA VAL A 40 4.02 -7.59 6.50
C VAL A 40 5.20 -6.64 6.73
N TYR A 41 4.94 -5.34 6.83
CA TYR A 41 5.99 -4.33 7.08
C TYR A 41 6.77 -4.61 8.38
N ARG A 42 6.08 -4.98 9.46
CA ARG A 42 6.72 -5.29 10.75
C ARG A 42 7.59 -6.54 10.74
N GLN A 43 7.45 -7.44 9.77
CA GLN A 43 8.38 -8.56 9.63
C GLN A 43 9.79 -8.07 9.27
N HIS A 44 9.90 -6.90 8.63
CA HIS A 44 11.15 -6.27 8.24
C HIS A 44 11.59 -5.16 9.19
N TYR A 45 10.64 -4.44 9.80
CA TYR A 45 10.88 -3.34 10.73
C TYR A 45 10.07 -3.51 12.03
N PRO A 46 10.47 -4.42 12.93
CA PRO A 46 9.66 -4.83 14.09
C PRO A 46 9.46 -3.70 15.12
N ASP A 47 10.44 -2.80 15.22
CA ASP A 47 10.46 -1.66 16.14
C ASP A 47 9.77 -0.41 15.57
N ASP A 48 9.21 -0.47 14.37
CA ASP A 48 8.59 0.70 13.76
C ASP A 48 7.27 1.08 14.48
N PRO A 49 7.16 2.34 14.96
CA PRO A 49 6.03 2.78 15.77
C PRO A 49 4.73 2.84 14.97
N ILE A 50 3.61 2.48 15.61
CA ILE A 50 2.26 2.45 14.99
C ILE A 50 1.88 3.76 14.28
N ASN A 51 2.36 4.90 14.77
CA ASN A 51 1.95 6.23 14.31
C ASN A 51 2.79 6.78 13.15
N ARG A 52 3.64 5.99 12.49
CA ARG A 52 4.52 6.52 11.44
C ARG A 52 3.76 6.76 10.11
N PRO A 53 3.94 7.93 9.44
CA PRO A 53 3.20 8.30 8.23
C PRO A 53 3.42 7.41 7.00
N ILE A 54 4.47 6.57 6.99
CA ILE A 54 4.92 5.81 5.83
C ILE A 54 3.84 4.90 5.25
N ILE A 55 3.15 4.13 6.09
CA ILE A 55 2.12 3.19 5.60
C ILE A 55 0.91 3.96 5.07
N PHE A 56 0.58 5.12 5.66
CA PHE A 56 -0.50 5.97 5.12
C PHE A 56 -0.17 6.48 3.71
N ALA A 57 1.07 6.95 3.49
CA ALA A 57 1.52 7.39 2.18
C ALA A 57 1.55 6.25 1.15
N MET A 58 1.95 5.04 1.55
CA MET A 58 1.93 3.85 0.68
C MET A 58 0.51 3.43 0.31
N VAL A 59 -0.41 3.43 1.28
CA VAL A 59 -1.82 3.12 1.05
C VAL A 59 -2.48 4.15 0.13
N GLU A 60 -2.17 5.43 0.32
CA GLU A 60 -2.67 6.50 -0.53
C GLU A 60 -2.15 6.38 -1.97
N ALA A 61 -0.85 6.08 -2.16
CA ALA A 61 -0.27 5.82 -3.47
C ALA A 61 -0.86 4.57 -4.15
N ALA A 62 -1.13 3.51 -3.38
CA ALA A 62 -1.76 2.29 -3.88
C ALA A 62 -3.20 2.53 -4.34
N GLU A 63 -3.97 3.34 -3.61
CA GLU A 63 -5.34 3.70 -4.00
C GLU A 63 -5.38 4.63 -5.23
N GLN A 64 -4.43 5.56 -5.38
CA GLN A 64 -4.30 6.37 -6.60
C GLN A 64 -4.06 5.50 -7.83
N ARG A 65 -3.12 4.55 -7.77
CA ARG A 65 -2.89 3.58 -8.86
C ARG A 65 -4.12 2.75 -9.20
N LEU A 66 -4.90 2.35 -8.18
CA LEU A 66 -6.11 1.56 -8.40
C LEU A 66 -7.19 2.37 -9.11
N LYS A 67 -7.36 3.65 -8.75
CA LYS A 67 -8.27 4.57 -9.45
C LYS A 67 -7.85 4.81 -10.89
N GLU A 68 -6.57 5.09 -11.13
CA GLU A 68 -6.03 5.33 -12.47
C GLU A 68 -6.21 4.12 -13.40
N ASN A 69 -5.96 2.90 -12.90
CA ASN A 69 -6.18 1.67 -13.67
C ASN A 69 -7.66 1.37 -13.94
N THR A 70 -8.56 1.78 -13.03
CA THR A 70 -10.00 1.60 -13.23
C THR A 70 -10.54 2.61 -14.26
N GLU A 71 -10.09 3.87 -14.20
CA GLU A 71 -10.47 4.92 -15.14
C GLU A 71 -9.90 4.70 -16.56
N ASN A 72 -8.72 4.09 -16.70
CA ASN A 72 -8.15 3.76 -18.00
C ASN A 72 -8.88 2.59 -18.69
N ASN A 73 -9.30 1.56 -17.94
CA ASN A 73 -10.11 0.46 -18.52
C ASN A 73 -11.48 0.94 -19.02
N LEU A 74 -12.08 1.94 -18.38
CA LEU A 74 -13.36 2.55 -18.81
C LEU A 74 -13.23 3.38 -20.10
N LYS A 75 -12.02 3.82 -20.48
CA LYS A 75 -11.79 4.63 -21.70
C LYS A 75 -11.45 3.79 -22.93
N GLU A 76 -10.95 2.56 -22.76
CA GLU A 76 -10.62 1.67 -23.89
C GLU A 76 -11.84 0.87 -24.39
N GLU A 77 -12.98 0.90 -23.69
CA GLU A 77 -14.24 0.28 -24.10
C GLU A 77 -15.24 1.24 -24.80
N CYS A 78 -14.81 2.44 -25.22
CA CYS A 78 -15.66 3.42 -25.94
C CYS A 78 -15.19 3.66 -27.39
#